data_AF-A0A7S4U6I7-F1
#
_entry.id   AF-A0A7S4U6I7-F1
#
_cell.length_a   1.000
_cell.length_b   1.000
_cell.length_c   1.000
_cell.angle_alpha   90.00
_cell.angle_beta   90.00
_cell.angle_gamma   90.00
#
_symmetry.space_group_name_H-M   'P 1'
#
loop_
_entity.id
_entity.type
_entity.pdbx_description
1 polymer ?
#
loop_
_entity_poly.entity_id
_entity_poly.type
_entity_poly.pdbx_seq_one_letter_code
_entity_poly.pdbx_strand_id
1 'polypeptide(L)'
;ISSIESREETKGNTSHVQIAKEYRTKIEEELAKICEDILDILEKNLIASAKSGESKVFYYKMKGDYHRYLAEFSRDEKRKTASQLSLEAYQGATDVAVT
;
A
#
# COMPACT_ATOMS: atom_id res chain seq x y z
N ILE A 1 -9.85 11.91 6.31
CA ILE A 1 -9.34 12.37 7.61
C ILE A 1 -8.15 13.31 7.48
N SER A 2 -7.16 13.00 6.62
CA SER A 2 -5.96 13.83 6.40
C SER A 2 -6.29 15.26 5.95
N SER A 3 -7.32 15.46 5.11
CA SER A 3 -7.78 16.80 4.72
C SER A 3 -8.42 17.59 5.88
N ILE A 4 -9.00 16.91 6.87
CA ILE A 4 -9.57 17.54 8.07
C ILE A 4 -8.45 17.99 8.99
N GLU A 5 -7.46 17.12 9.24
CA GLU A 5 -6.26 17.44 10.01
C GLU A 5 -5.57 18.71 9.46
N SER A 6 -5.26 18.74 8.16
CA SER A 6 -4.63 19.90 7.50
C SER A 6 -5.49 21.18 7.58
N ARG A 7 -6.82 21.04 7.48
CA ARG A 7 -7.73 22.19 7.60
C ARG A 7 -7.80 22.74 9.03
N GLU A 8 -7.75 21.88 10.05
CA GLU A 8 -7.75 22.34 11.45
C GLU A 8 -6.39 22.89 11.87
N GLU A 9 -5.31 22.38 11.26
CA GLU A 9 -3.94 22.90 11.43
C GLU A 9 -3.83 24.35 10.91
N THR A 10 -4.38 24.64 9.73
CA THR A 10 -4.40 26.03 9.19
C THR A 10 -5.23 27.00 10.02
N LYS A 11 -6.19 26.51 10.81
CA LYS A 11 -6.98 27.31 11.76
C LYS A 11 -6.33 27.44 13.14
N GLY A 12 -5.20 26.78 13.40
CA GLY A 12 -4.55 26.76 14.70
C GLY A 12 -5.31 25.99 15.78
N ASN A 13 -6.24 25.11 15.40
CA ASN A 13 -7.08 24.37 16.35
C ASN A 13 -6.38 23.09 16.84
N THR A 14 -5.45 23.27 17.77
CA THR A 14 -4.54 22.20 18.25
C THR A 14 -5.26 20.98 18.81
N SER A 15 -6.40 21.15 19.50
CA SER A 15 -7.20 20.05 20.05
C SER A 15 -7.78 19.18 18.93
N HIS A 16 -8.41 19.80 17.93
CA HIS A 16 -8.98 19.04 16.81
C HIS A 16 -7.91 18.39 15.92
N VAL A 17 -6.75 19.04 15.76
CA VAL A 17 -5.61 18.44 15.04
C VAL A 17 -5.17 17.16 15.72
N GLN A 18 -5.05 17.14 17.05
CA GLN A 18 -4.64 15.95 17.80
C GLN A 18 -5.64 14.80 17.61
N ILE A 19 -6.94 15.06 17.75
CA ILE A 19 -7.99 14.06 17.54
C ILE A 19 -7.96 13.52 16.10
N ALA A 20 -7.85 14.40 15.10
CA ALA A 20 -7.81 13.99 13.70
C ALA A 20 -6.59 13.13 13.38
N LYS A 21 -5.43 13.47 13.97
CA LYS A 21 -4.17 12.72 13.82
C LYS A 21 -4.25 11.34 14.45
N GLU A 22 -4.81 11.21 15.65
CA GLU A 22 -5.03 9.91 16.31
C GLU A 22 -5.95 9.02 15.48
N TYR A 23 -7.05 9.58 14.98
CA TYR A 23 -7.99 8.83 14.14
C TYR A 23 -7.38 8.43 12.80
N ARG A 24 -6.59 9.32 12.17
CA ARG A 24 -5.82 8.99 10.96
C ARG A 24 -4.87 7.82 11.22
N THR A 25 -4.13 7.87 12.33
CA THR A 25 -3.14 6.83 12.67
C THR A 25 -3.81 5.46 12.82
N LYS A 26 -4.96 5.37 13.51
CA LYS A 26 -5.73 4.11 13.59
C LYS A 26 -6.14 3.56 12.23
N ILE A 27 -6.63 4.43 11.34
CA ILE A 27 -7.01 4.03 9.98
C ILE A 27 -5.78 3.56 9.19
N GLU A 28 -4.66 4.27 9.30
CA GLU A 28 -3.40 3.89 8.63
C GLU A 28 -2.89 2.52 9.11
N GLU A 29 -3.02 2.21 10.41
CA GLU A 29 -2.67 0.89 10.97
C GLU A 29 -3.58 -0.23 10.45
N GLU A 30 -4.89 -0.02 10.39
CA GLU A 30 -5.83 -0.99 9.84
C GLU A 30 -5.58 -1.24 8.34
N LEU A 31 -5.36 -0.17 7.57
CA LEU A 31 -5.02 -0.26 6.15
C LEU A 31 -3.70 -0.99 5.94
N ALA A 32 -2.68 -0.71 6.76
CA ALA A 32 -1.40 -1.39 6.68
C ALA A 32 -1.57 -2.90 6.89
N LYS A 33 -2.31 -3.28 7.93
CA LYS A 33 -2.57 -4.70 8.24
C LYS A 33 -3.29 -5.41 7.10
N ILE A 34 -4.33 -4.79 6.52
CA ILE A 34 -5.05 -5.38 5.38
C ILE A 34 -4.11 -5.57 4.18
N CYS A 35 -3.27 -4.57 3.90
CA CYS A 35 -2.30 -4.68 2.80
C CYS A 35 -1.29 -5.80 3.07
N GLU A 36 -0.74 -5.89 4.29
CA GLU A 36 0.22 -6.93 4.68
C GLU A 36 -0.40 -8.33 4.60
N ASP A 37 -1.64 -8.52 5.06
CA ASP A 37 -2.35 -9.80 4.99
C ASP A 37 -2.53 -10.25 3.53
N ILE A 38 -2.93 -9.34 2.62
CA ILE A 38 -3.08 -9.67 1.20
C ILE A 38 -1.74 -9.93 0.52
N LEU A 39 -0.70 -9.16 0.83
CA LEU A 39 0.65 -9.36 0.31
C LEU A 39 1.20 -10.75 0.72
N ASP A 40 0.92 -11.19 1.94
CA ASP A 40 1.34 -12.51 2.41
C ASP A 40 0.62 -13.64 1.65
N ILE A 41 -0.69 -13.50 1.43
CA ILE A 41 -1.48 -14.46 0.64
C ILE A 41 -0.97 -14.52 -0.80
N LEU A 42 -0.71 -13.36 -1.41
CA LEU A 42 -0.18 -13.24 -2.76
C LEU A 42 1.15 -13.99 -2.90
N GLU A 43 2.11 -13.70 -2.03
CA GLU A 43 3.46 -14.25 -2.11
C GLU A 43 3.48 -15.76 -1.85
N LYS A 44 2.87 -16.19 -0.72
CA LYS A 44 2.99 -17.58 -0.26
C LYS A 44 2.10 -18.55 -1.03
N ASN A 45 0.98 -18.07 -1.58
CA ASN A 45 -0.05 -18.95 -2.15
C ASN A 45 -0.33 -18.64 -3.63
N LEU A 46 -0.78 -17.42 -3.94
CA LEU A 46 -1.36 -17.14 -5.26
C LEU A 46 -0.30 -17.08 -6.37
N ILE A 47 0.79 -16.34 -6.15
CA ILE A 47 1.90 -16.25 -7.10
C ILE A 47 2.59 -17.61 -7.24
N ALA A 48 2.84 -18.30 -6.11
CA ALA A 48 3.49 -19.61 -6.10
C ALA A 48 2.68 -20.70 -6.82
N SER A 49 1.34 -20.62 -6.79
CA SER A 49 0.45 -21.61 -7.43
C SER A 49 0.04 -21.24 -8.86
N ALA A 50 0.30 -20.02 -9.31
CA ALA A 50 -0.10 -19.54 -10.64
C ALA A 50 0.68 -20.26 -11.75
N LYS A 51 -0.06 -20.91 -12.67
CA LYS A 51 0.52 -21.67 -13.79
C LYS A 51 0.49 -20.92 -15.12
N SER A 52 -0.56 -20.13 -15.37
CA SER A 52 -0.69 -19.37 -16.61
C SER A 52 0.03 -18.02 -16.52
N GLY A 53 0.50 -17.50 -17.65
CA GLY A 53 1.06 -16.15 -17.74
C GLY A 53 0.06 -15.11 -17.24
N GLU A 54 -1.20 -15.18 -17.70
CA GLU A 54 -2.26 -14.26 -17.30
C GLU A 54 -2.49 -14.21 -15.78
N SER A 55 -2.57 -15.36 -15.11
CA SER A 55 -2.74 -15.40 -13.64
C SER A 55 -1.52 -14.85 -12.90
N LYS A 56 -0.30 -15.13 -13.37
CA LYS A 56 0.93 -14.56 -12.82
C LYS A 56 0.95 -13.04 -12.96
N VAL A 57 0.67 -12.51 -14.15
CA VAL A 57 0.59 -11.06 -14.40
C VAL A 57 -0.44 -10.41 -13.49
N PHE A 58 -1.62 -11.01 -13.35
CA PHE A 58 -2.67 -10.51 -12.48
C PHE A 58 -2.22 -10.41 -11.01
N TYR A 59 -1.61 -11.48 -10.47
CA TYR A 59 -1.16 -11.48 -9.08
C TYR A 59 0.05 -10.57 -8.82
N TYR A 60 1.01 -10.47 -9.75
CA TYR A 60 2.11 -9.50 -9.63
C TYR A 60 1.61 -8.07 -9.70
N LYS A 61 0.66 -7.77 -10.59
CA LYS A 61 0.00 -6.46 -10.62
C LYS A 61 -0.69 -6.17 -9.29
N MET A 62 -1.41 -7.14 -8.74
CA MET A 62 -2.08 -7.00 -7.45
C MET A 62 -1.07 -6.72 -6.32
N LYS A 63 0.07 -7.43 -6.30
CA LYS A 63 1.17 -7.18 -5.36
C LYS A 63 1.71 -5.75 -5.48
N GLY A 64 1.89 -5.28 -6.71
CA GLY A 64 2.27 -3.89 -7.00
C GLY A 64 1.26 -2.88 -6.47
N ASP A 65 -0.05 -3.14 -6.66
CA ASP A 65 -1.14 -2.28 -6.17
C ASP A 65 -1.16 -2.18 -4.64
N TYR A 66 -1.01 -3.28 -3.91
CA TYR A 66 -1.00 -3.25 -2.43
C TYR A 66 0.23 -2.57 -1.85
N HIS A 67 1.41 -2.75 -2.46
CA HIS A 67 2.59 -1.96 -2.08
C HIS A 67 2.42 -0.47 -2.42
N ARG A 68 1.75 -0.13 -3.53
CA ARG A 68 1.42 1.26 -3.87
C ARG A 68 0.48 1.87 -2.83
N TYR A 69 -0.57 1.17 -2.41
CA TYR A 69 -1.47 1.63 -1.36
C TYR A 69 -0.71 1.89 -0.04
N LEU A 70 0.19 0.98 0.37
CA LEU A 70 1.07 1.21 1.53
C LEU A 70 1.89 2.50 1.38
N ALA A 71 2.41 2.77 0.18
CA ALA A 71 3.21 3.97 -0.08
C ALA A 71 2.39 5.28 -0.03
N GLU A 72 1.08 5.26 -0.29
CA GLU A 72 0.22 6.45 -0.31
C GLU A 72 0.09 7.12 1.06
N PHE A 73 0.12 6.34 2.14
CA PHE A 73 -0.01 6.85 3.51
C PHE A 73 1.25 6.66 4.37
N SER A 74 2.24 5.88 3.91
CA SER A 74 3.53 5.76 4.58
C SER A 74 4.37 7.03 4.48
N ARG A 75 5.34 7.17 5.38
CA ARG A 75 6.30 8.28 5.40
C ARG A 75 7.75 7.76 5.38
N ASP A 76 8.66 8.64 4.98
CA ASP A 76 10.10 8.43 5.04
C ASP A 76 10.54 7.09 4.40
N GLU A 77 11.37 6.31 5.10
CA GLU A 77 11.91 5.04 4.62
C GLU A 77 10.82 3.99 4.33
N LYS A 78 9.69 3.99 5.07
CA LYS A 78 8.58 3.07 4.79
C LYS A 78 7.98 3.34 3.43
N ARG A 79 7.78 4.63 3.09
CA ARG A 79 7.26 5.02 1.77
C ARG A 79 8.22 4.65 0.66
N LYS A 80 9.53 4.89 0.86
CA LYS A 80 10.56 4.55 -0.13
C LYS A 80 10.59 3.04 -0.39
N THR A 81 10.58 2.23 0.66
CA THR A 81 10.59 0.77 0.57
C THR A 81 9.32 0.26 -0.13
N ALA A 82 8.14 0.72 0.28
CA ALA A 82 6.87 0.33 -0.35
C ALA A 82 6.82 0.73 -1.84
N SER A 83 7.34 1.92 -2.20
CA SER A 83 7.41 2.38 -3.60
C SER A 83 8.33 1.49 -4.44
N GLN A 84 9.48 1.10 -3.89
CA GLN A 84 10.43 0.22 -4.57
C GLN A 84 9.85 -1.17 -4.79
N LEU A 85 9.24 -1.77 -3.77
CA LEU A 85 8.58 -3.07 -3.87
C LEU A 85 7.39 -3.05 -4.83
N SER A 86 6.65 -1.94 -4.89
CA SER A 86 5.59 -1.73 -5.88
C SER A 86 6.14 -1.75 -7.31
N LEU A 87 7.23 -1.01 -7.56
CA LEU A 87 7.90 -0.97 -8.85
C LEU A 87 8.40 -2.36 -9.27
N GLU A 88 9.07 -3.07 -8.37
CA GLU A 88 9.57 -4.42 -8.62
C GLU A 88 8.45 -5.40 -8.98
N ALA A 89 7.33 -5.34 -8.27
CA ALA A 89 6.17 -6.19 -8.56
C ALA A 89 5.53 -5.87 -9.92
N TYR A 90 5.39 -4.59 -10.27
CA TYR A 90 4.90 -4.21 -11.60
C TYR A 90 5.88 -4.60 -12.72
N GLN A 91 7.19 -4.48 -12.51
CA GLN A 91 8.18 -4.94 -13.47
C GLN A 91 8.07 -6.45 -13.67
N GLY A 92 7.92 -7.23 -12.59
CA GLY A 92 7.67 -8.66 -12.67
C GLY A 92 6.39 -9.00 -13.45
N ALA A 93 5.32 -8.21 -13.30
CA ALA A 93 4.11 -8.36 -14.10
C ALA A 93 4.39 -8.09 -15.60
N THR A 94 5.12 -7.02 -15.92
CA THR A 94 5.49 -6.66 -17.30
C THR A 94 6.36 -7.74 -17.95
N ASP A 95 7.36 -8.25 -17.25
CA ASP A 95 8.27 -9.27 -17.80
C ASP A 95 7.52 -10.56 -18.16
N VAL A 96 6.59 -11.00 -17.31
CA VAL A 96 5.74 -12.16 -17.60
C VAL A 96 4.78 -11.89 -18.75
N ALA A 97 4.27 -10.66 -18.89
CA ALA A 97 3.35 -10.31 -19.97
C ALA A 97 4.01 -10.25 -21.36
N VAL A 98 5.33 -10.03 -21.41
CA VAL A 98 6.12 -9.95 -22.66
C VAL A 98 6.65 -11.32 -23.10
N THR A 99 6.50 -12.36 -22.27
CA THR A 99 6.88 -13.74 -22.57
C THR A 99 5.74 -14.51 -23.24
#